data_AF-A0A3B9M493-F1
#
_entry.id   AF-A0A3B9M493-F1
#
_cell.length_a   1.000
_cell.length_b   1.000
_cell.length_c   1.000
_cell.angle_alpha   90.00
_cell.angle_beta   90.00
_cell.angle_gamma   90.00
#
_symmetry.space_group_name_H-M   'P 1'
#
loop_
_entity.id
_entity.type
_entity.pdbx_description
1 polymer ?
#
loop_
_entity_poly.entity_id
_entity_poly.type
_entity_poly.pdbx_seq_one_letter_code
_entity_poly.pdbx_strand_id
1 'polypeptide(L)'
;MKNYLQLTRHTGNNSLFLAVEMSLISTLRGSPFHIHAEGLRGTGKTTIMRSVKMMLPKITRIKGCLYNCDPADPHCPQHKHMTPEEIASLGTEEIPVPFLEISHSAKIGTVAGTIDLSKLTNPNQPEAALLPGIIPQAHRGIIFIDEINRLADTSP
;
A
#
# COMPACT_ATOMS: atom_id res chain seq x y z
N MET A 1 -15.30 8.95 -8.87
CA MET A 1 -15.16 7.63 -9.56
C MET A 1 -16.42 6.82 -9.33
N LYS A 2 -16.86 6.02 -10.30
CA LYS A 2 -18.00 5.09 -10.11
C LYS A 2 -17.63 4.02 -9.09
N ASN A 3 -18.56 3.67 -8.21
CA ASN A 3 -18.39 2.56 -7.27
C ASN A 3 -18.08 1.27 -8.04
N TYR A 4 -17.20 0.41 -7.54
CA TYR A 4 -16.83 -0.86 -8.19
C TYR A 4 -18.07 -1.71 -8.56
N LEU A 5 -19.09 -1.73 -7.69
CA LEU A 5 -20.36 -2.42 -7.91
C LEU A 5 -21.21 -1.80 -9.02
N GLN A 6 -20.96 -0.54 -9.38
CA GLN A 6 -21.66 0.19 -10.45
C GLN A 6 -20.92 0.13 -11.79
N LEU A 7 -19.76 -0.53 -11.85
CA LEU A 7 -19.05 -0.70 -13.11
C LEU A 7 -19.76 -1.73 -13.99
N THR A 8 -19.94 -1.38 -15.26
CA THR A 8 -20.48 -2.30 -16.26
C THR A 8 -19.51 -3.46 -16.45
N ARG A 9 -20.02 -4.68 -16.22
CA ARG A 9 -19.29 -5.92 -16.48
C ARG A 9 -19.53 -6.36 -17.92
N HIS A 10 -18.46 -6.62 -18.64
CA HIS A 10 -18.49 -7.15 -19.99
C HIS A 10 -17.88 -8.54 -19.97
N THR A 11 -18.29 -9.42 -20.89
CA THR A 11 -17.73 -10.77 -20.99
C THR A 11 -16.21 -10.79 -21.05
N GLY A 12 -15.60 -9.82 -21.75
CA GLY A 12 -14.15 -9.68 -21.87
C GLY A 12 -13.39 -9.20 -20.63
N ASN A 13 -14.07 -8.71 -19.58
CA ASN A 13 -13.41 -8.25 -18.35
C ASN A 13 -13.87 -9.00 -17.09
N ASN A 14 -14.78 -9.97 -17.20
CA ASN A 14 -15.27 -10.76 -16.07
C ASN A 14 -14.15 -11.44 -15.27
N SER A 15 -13.14 -12.00 -15.95
CA SER A 15 -11.99 -12.64 -15.29
C SER A 15 -11.17 -11.64 -14.46
N LEU A 16 -11.10 -10.38 -14.88
CA LEU A 16 -10.41 -9.33 -14.13
C LEU A 16 -11.17 -8.97 -12.86
N PHE A 17 -12.51 -8.82 -12.94
CA PHE A 17 -13.34 -8.61 -11.75
C PHE A 17 -13.14 -9.74 -10.73
N LEU A 18 -13.22 -11.00 -11.17
CA LEU A 18 -13.04 -12.16 -10.31
C LEU A 18 -11.64 -12.19 -9.66
N ALA A 19 -10.58 -11.97 -10.44
CA ALA A 19 -9.22 -11.97 -9.91
C ALA A 19 -9.01 -10.88 -8.85
N VAL A 20 -9.60 -9.70 -9.06
CA VAL A 20 -9.58 -8.60 -8.10
C VAL A 20 -10.35 -8.95 -6.82
N GLU A 21 -11.54 -9.52 -6.93
CA GLU A 21 -12.34 -9.97 -5.78
C GLU A 21 -11.61 -11.04 -4.96
N MET A 22 -10.96 -12.00 -5.63
CA MET A 22 -10.11 -13.01 -4.99
C MET A 22 -8.92 -12.36 -4.26
N SER A 23 -8.25 -11.39 -4.89
CA SER A 23 -7.13 -10.65 -4.28
C SER A 23 -7.54 -9.91 -3.01
N LEU A 24 -8.72 -9.30 -3.03
CA LEU A 24 -9.31 -8.66 -1.86
C LEU A 24 -9.55 -9.65 -0.72
N ILE A 25 -10.27 -10.74 -0.99
CA ILE A 25 -10.59 -11.76 0.02
C ILE A 25 -9.30 -12.35 0.62
N SER A 26 -8.33 -12.65 -0.23
CA SER A 26 -7.04 -13.20 0.19
C SER A 26 -6.27 -12.22 1.09
N THR A 27 -6.24 -10.93 0.72
CA THR A 27 -5.62 -9.86 1.54
C THR A 27 -6.29 -9.75 2.92
N LEU A 28 -7.62 -9.83 2.98
CA LEU A 28 -8.35 -9.81 4.26
C LEU A 28 -8.12 -11.05 5.13
N ARG A 29 -7.65 -12.15 4.54
CA ARG A 29 -7.24 -13.37 5.26
C ARG A 29 -5.75 -13.38 5.61
N GLY A 30 -5.02 -12.30 5.35
CA GLY A 30 -3.58 -12.22 5.60
C GLY A 30 -2.74 -13.08 4.63
N SER A 31 -3.32 -13.53 3.52
CA SER A 31 -2.62 -14.29 2.49
C SER A 31 -2.53 -13.44 1.22
N PRO A 32 -1.38 -12.81 0.90
CA PRO A 32 -1.28 -11.96 -0.27
C PRO A 32 -1.55 -12.74 -1.57
N PHE A 33 -2.43 -12.21 -2.43
CA PHE A 33 -2.66 -12.74 -3.78
C PHE A 33 -2.41 -11.64 -4.81
N HIS A 34 -1.25 -11.73 -5.46
CA HIS A 34 -0.82 -10.78 -6.47
C HIS A 34 -1.44 -11.08 -7.82
N ILE A 35 -1.86 -10.04 -8.53
CA ILE A 35 -2.49 -10.15 -9.84
C ILE A 35 -1.70 -9.33 -10.86
N HIS A 36 -1.50 -9.91 -12.04
CA HIS A 36 -0.99 -9.20 -13.21
C HIS A 36 -2.09 -9.20 -14.28
N ALA A 37 -2.44 -8.01 -14.77
CA ALA A 37 -3.54 -7.83 -15.71
C ALA A 37 -3.03 -7.20 -17.00
N GLU A 38 -3.01 -7.98 -18.07
CA GLU A 38 -2.60 -7.54 -19.40
C GLU A 38 -3.81 -7.30 -20.32
N GLY A 39 -3.62 -6.47 -21.34
CA GLY A 39 -4.62 -6.26 -22.39
C GLY A 39 -4.50 -4.88 -23.04
N LEU A 40 -5.29 -4.65 -24.09
CA LEU A 40 -5.23 -3.42 -24.89
C LEU A 40 -5.51 -2.15 -24.06
N ARG A 41 -4.98 -1.01 -24.50
CA ARG A 41 -5.34 0.30 -23.94
C ARG A 41 -6.83 0.56 -24.14
N GLY A 42 -7.47 1.20 -23.16
CA GLY A 42 -8.91 1.50 -23.22
C GLY A 42 -9.84 0.37 -22.76
N THR A 43 -9.34 -0.80 -22.35
CA THR A 43 -10.19 -1.91 -21.85
C THR A 43 -10.69 -1.75 -20.41
N GLY A 44 -10.47 -0.58 -19.80
CA GLY A 44 -10.98 -0.27 -18.46
C GLY A 44 -10.25 -0.93 -17.29
N LYS A 45 -9.12 -1.61 -17.51
CA LYS A 45 -8.34 -2.29 -16.44
C LYS A 45 -8.04 -1.37 -15.26
N THR A 46 -7.42 -0.21 -15.53
CA THR A 46 -7.08 0.80 -14.51
C THR A 46 -8.32 1.33 -13.80
N THR A 47 -9.44 1.51 -14.53
CA THR A 47 -10.72 1.94 -13.94
C THR A 47 -11.26 0.92 -12.95
N ILE A 48 -11.22 -0.37 -13.32
CA ILE A 48 -11.65 -1.48 -12.45
C ILE A 48 -10.75 -1.53 -11.21
N MET A 49 -9.43 -1.60 -11.39
CA MET A 49 -8.46 -1.68 -10.29
C MET A 49 -8.59 -0.52 -9.30
N ARG A 50 -8.65 0.73 -9.79
CA ARG A 50 -8.78 1.90 -8.90
C ARG A 50 -10.11 1.95 -8.16
N SER A 51 -11.20 1.45 -8.78
CA SER A 51 -12.52 1.48 -8.14
C SER A 51 -12.62 0.62 -6.88
N VAL A 52 -11.73 -0.36 -6.74
CA VAL A 52 -11.58 -1.22 -5.55
C VAL A 52 -11.36 -0.43 -4.26
N LYS A 53 -10.67 0.72 -4.34
CA LYS A 53 -10.39 1.57 -3.17
C LYS A 53 -11.63 1.89 -2.35
N MET A 54 -12.80 1.96 -2.98
CA MET A 54 -14.08 2.26 -2.33
C MET A 54 -14.73 1.07 -1.63
N MET A 55 -14.27 -0.16 -1.88
CA MET A 55 -14.79 -1.38 -1.26
C MET A 55 -13.90 -1.93 -0.15
N LEU A 56 -12.71 -1.37 0.01
CA LEU A 56 -11.77 -1.82 1.03
C LEU A 56 -12.32 -1.57 2.43
N PRO A 57 -12.26 -2.56 3.34
CA PRO A 57 -12.64 -2.34 4.72
C PRO A 57 -11.65 -1.41 5.41
N LYS A 58 -11.96 -1.04 6.64
CA LYS A 58 -10.99 -0.36 7.50
C LYS A 58 -10.08 -1.36 8.18
N ILE A 59 -8.87 -0.93 8.51
CA ILE A 59 -7.93 -1.62 9.38
C ILE A 59 -7.67 -0.76 10.62
N THR A 60 -7.46 -1.43 11.76
CA THR A 60 -6.93 -0.78 12.95
C THR A 60 -5.41 -0.70 12.86
N ARG A 61 -4.85 0.48 13.18
CA ARG A 61 -3.41 0.69 13.29
C ARG A 61 -3.05 1.47 14.56
N ILE A 62 -1.79 1.40 14.96
CA ILE A 62 -1.21 2.33 15.95
C ILE A 62 -1.35 3.76 15.41
N LYS A 63 -1.88 4.67 16.25
CA LYS A 63 -2.21 6.04 15.85
C LYS A 63 -0.98 6.76 15.28
N GLY A 64 -1.10 7.30 14.08
CA GLY A 64 -0.03 8.05 13.41
C GLY A 64 1.14 7.20 12.87
N CYS A 65 1.06 5.87 12.94
CA CYS A 65 2.11 5.01 12.41
C CYS A 65 2.20 5.11 10.87
N LEU A 66 3.35 5.54 10.36
CA LEU A 66 3.62 5.64 8.91
C LEU A 66 3.63 4.29 8.18
N TYR A 67 3.76 3.20 8.93
CA TYR A 67 3.86 1.82 8.42
C TYR A 67 2.57 1.01 8.66
N ASN A 68 1.53 1.61 9.21
CA ASN A 68 0.24 0.94 9.50
C ASN A 68 0.35 -0.31 10.39
N CYS A 69 1.24 -0.30 11.38
CA CYS A 69 1.43 -1.42 12.31
C CYS A 69 0.12 -1.85 12.98
N ASP A 70 -0.07 -3.16 13.06
CA ASP A 70 -1.10 -3.75 13.92
C ASP A 70 -0.71 -3.52 15.39
N PRO A 71 -1.61 -2.99 16.24
CA PRO A 71 -1.32 -2.85 17.67
C PRO A 71 -1.00 -4.18 18.36
N ALA A 72 -1.51 -5.31 17.86
CA ALA A 72 -1.26 -6.64 18.41
C ALA A 72 0.03 -7.29 17.86
N ASP A 73 0.51 -6.84 16.70
CA ASP A 73 1.72 -7.36 16.04
C ASP A 73 2.52 -6.21 15.39
N PRO A 74 3.18 -5.37 16.22
CA PRO A 74 3.94 -4.22 15.75
C PRO A 74 5.24 -4.65 15.07
N HIS A 75 5.40 -4.30 13.79
CA HIS A 75 6.60 -4.70 13.02
C HIS A 75 7.58 -3.56 12.72
N CYS A 76 7.13 -2.30 12.64
CA CYS A 76 7.99 -1.24 12.13
C CYS A 76 9.12 -0.86 13.10
N PRO A 77 10.19 -0.19 12.63
CA PRO A 77 11.33 0.19 13.47
C PRO A 77 10.96 0.98 14.72
N GLN A 78 9.87 1.75 14.70
CA GLN A 78 9.41 2.57 15.82
C GLN A 78 8.67 1.78 16.90
N HIS A 79 7.93 0.73 16.53
CA HIS A 79 7.01 0.05 17.46
C HIS A 79 7.40 -1.40 17.78
N LYS A 80 8.30 -2.03 17.01
CA LYS A 80 8.67 -3.46 17.17
C LYS A 80 9.25 -3.86 18.53
N HIS A 81 9.72 -2.89 19.32
CA HIS A 81 10.31 -3.11 20.63
C HIS A 81 9.47 -2.52 21.77
N MET A 82 8.30 -1.95 21.45
CA MET A 82 7.39 -1.43 22.45
C MET A 82 6.60 -2.55 23.10
N THR A 83 6.34 -2.38 24.38
CA THR A 83 5.45 -3.21 25.18
C THR A 83 3.97 -2.94 24.82
N PRO A 84 3.06 -3.88 25.10
CA PRO A 84 1.62 -3.66 24.91
C PRO A 84 1.10 -2.40 25.63
N GLU A 85 1.62 -2.09 26.82
CA GLU A 85 1.24 -0.90 27.60
C GLU A 85 1.68 0.40 26.90
N GLU A 86 2.90 0.45 26.35
CA GLU A 86 3.38 1.59 25.57
C GLU A 86 2.55 1.79 24.31
N ILE A 87 2.21 0.71 23.60
CA ILE A 87 1.35 0.77 22.41
C ILE A 87 -0.05 1.27 22.77
N ALA A 88 -0.63 0.77 23.87
CA ALA A 88 -1.92 1.22 24.35
C ALA A 88 -1.93 2.72 24.67
N SER A 89 -0.82 3.26 25.19
CA SER A 89 -0.67 4.69 25.50
C SER A 89 -0.65 5.60 24.26
N LEU A 90 -0.13 5.11 23.14
CA LEU A 90 -0.16 5.83 21.84
C LEU A 90 -1.58 5.88 21.26
N GLY A 91 -2.40 4.90 21.62
CA GLY A 91 -3.75 4.71 21.11
C GLY A 91 -3.79 4.16 19.69
N THR A 92 -5.00 3.91 19.22
CA THR A 92 -5.26 3.30 17.91
C THR A 92 -6.21 4.15 17.08
N GLU A 93 -6.17 3.97 15.76
CA GLU A 93 -7.13 4.58 14.84
C GLU A 93 -7.55 3.59 13.76
N GLU A 94 -8.75 3.79 13.21
CA GLU A 94 -9.21 3.07 12.02
C GLU A 94 -8.96 3.89 10.76
N ILE A 95 -8.26 3.29 9.80
CA ILE A 95 -8.06 3.88 8.47
C ILE A 95 -8.61 2.93 7.40
N PRO A 96 -8.99 3.41 6.20
CA PRO A 96 -9.16 2.53 5.06
C PRO A 96 -7.87 1.73 4.82
N VAL A 97 -7.98 0.49 4.35
CA VAL A 97 -6.81 -0.28 3.88
C VAL A 97 -5.97 0.63 2.96
N PRO A 98 -4.64 0.75 3.20
CA PRO A 98 -3.77 1.54 2.36
C PRO A 98 -3.87 1.10 0.90
N PHE A 99 -4.16 2.02 -0.01
CA PHE A 99 -4.12 1.79 -1.45
C PHE A 99 -3.21 2.84 -2.06
N LEU A 100 -1.98 2.45 -2.37
CA LEU A 100 -0.95 3.33 -2.91
C LEU A 100 -0.61 2.95 -4.34
N GLU A 101 -0.31 3.96 -5.15
CA GLU A 101 0.03 3.78 -6.56
C GLU A 101 1.53 4.03 -6.77
N ILE A 102 2.19 3.17 -7.54
CA ILE A 102 3.54 3.39 -8.04
C ILE A 102 3.44 3.80 -9.51
N SER A 103 3.94 5.00 -9.81
CA SER A 103 4.11 5.48 -11.18
C SER A 103 5.26 4.73 -11.86
N HIS A 104 5.15 4.52 -13.17
CA HIS A 104 6.26 4.04 -14.00
C HIS A 104 7.50 4.95 -13.93
N SER A 105 7.36 6.21 -13.51
CA SER A 105 8.46 7.18 -13.36
C SER A 105 8.97 7.29 -11.92
N ALA A 106 8.50 6.44 -11.01
CA ALA A 106 8.88 6.50 -9.60
C ALA A 106 10.37 6.18 -9.41
N LYS A 107 11.05 6.97 -8.58
CA LYS A 107 12.45 6.72 -8.22
C LYS A 107 12.50 5.66 -7.11
N ILE A 108 13.58 4.87 -7.08
CA ILE A 108 13.81 3.85 -6.04
C ILE A 108 13.59 4.42 -4.63
N GLY A 109 14.14 5.61 -4.34
CA GLY A 109 13.97 6.26 -3.05
C GLY A 109 12.52 6.60 -2.68
N THR A 110 11.65 6.90 -3.65
CA THR A 110 10.22 7.13 -3.39
C THR A 110 9.44 5.85 -3.15
N VAL A 111 9.92 4.72 -3.67
CA VAL A 111 9.26 3.41 -3.57
C VAL A 111 9.73 2.65 -2.33
N ALA A 112 11.05 2.49 -2.18
CA ALA A 112 11.66 1.77 -1.07
C ALA A 112 11.80 2.65 0.20
N GLY A 113 12.06 3.94 0.00
CA GLY A 113 12.40 4.87 1.07
C GLY A 113 13.85 5.36 0.97
N THR A 114 14.20 6.33 1.80
CA THR A 114 15.55 6.92 1.87
C THR A 114 15.99 7.14 3.31
N ILE A 115 17.25 7.51 3.50
CA ILE A 115 17.76 7.99 4.79
C ILE A 115 17.33 9.45 4.98
N ASP A 116 16.96 9.81 6.20
CA ASP A 116 16.68 11.21 6.58
C ASP A 116 18.01 11.93 6.85
N LEU A 117 18.58 12.53 5.80
CA LEU A 117 19.85 13.25 5.91
C LEU A 117 19.76 14.46 6.85
N SER A 118 18.58 15.08 6.97
CA SER A 118 18.39 16.26 7.82
C SER A 118 18.51 15.88 9.29
N LYS A 119 17.94 14.76 9.72
CA LYS A 119 18.13 14.22 11.07
C LYS A 119 19.54 13.68 11.30
N LEU A 120 20.11 13.02 10.30
CA LEU A 120 21.42 12.39 10.44
C LEU A 120 22.56 13.40 10.57
N THR A 121 22.43 14.56 9.91
CA THR A 121 23.42 15.65 9.94
C THR A 121 23.08 16.77 10.92
N ASN A 122 22.06 16.60 11.74
CA ASN A 122 21.66 17.61 12.72
C ASN A 122 22.82 17.84 13.72
N PRO A 123 23.37 19.06 13.82
CA PRO A 123 24.55 19.34 14.66
C PRO A 123 24.27 19.24 16.16
N ASN A 124 23.00 19.38 16.57
CA ASN A 124 22.62 19.34 17.99
C ASN A 124 22.26 17.92 18.46
N GLN A 125 21.66 17.12 17.57
CA GLN A 125 21.21 15.77 17.89
C GLN A 125 21.18 14.91 16.61
N PRO A 126 22.33 14.35 16.20
CA PRO A 126 22.38 13.47 15.04
C PRO A 126 21.66 12.16 15.34
N GLU A 127 20.71 11.78 14.50
CA GLU A 127 19.90 10.58 14.66
C GLU A 127 19.81 9.80 13.34
N ALA A 128 20.01 8.47 13.43
CA ALA A 128 19.75 7.58 12.30
C ALA A 128 18.23 7.44 12.10
N ALA A 129 17.72 8.05 11.03
CA ALA A 129 16.30 8.00 10.71
C ALA A 129 16.07 7.64 9.23
N LEU A 130 14.92 7.02 8.98
CA LEU A 130 14.47 6.61 7.65
C LEU A 130 13.21 7.38 7.27
N LEU A 131 13.12 7.74 5.99
CA LEU A 131 11.91 8.22 5.34
C LEU A 131 11.28 7.04 4.59
N PRO A 132 10.12 6.51 5.05
CA PRO A 132 9.51 5.35 4.40
C PRO A 132 9.02 5.70 2.99
N GLY A 133 9.29 4.83 2.03
CA GLY A 133 8.72 4.94 0.67
C GLY A 133 7.30 4.38 0.57
N ILE A 134 6.80 4.25 -0.65
CA ILE A 134 5.48 3.69 -0.95
C ILE A 134 5.32 2.25 -0.41
N ILE A 135 6.33 1.38 -0.56
CA ILE A 135 6.21 -0.02 -0.13
C ILE A 135 6.01 -0.13 1.39
N PRO A 136 6.87 0.47 2.24
CA PRO A 136 6.63 0.45 3.69
C PRO A 136 5.30 1.11 4.10
N GLN A 137 4.89 2.20 3.43
CA GLN A 137 3.63 2.89 3.71
C GLN A 137 2.38 2.10 3.25
N ALA A 138 2.54 1.13 2.35
CA ALA A 138 1.47 0.26 1.88
C ALA A 138 1.34 -1.03 2.69
N HIS A 139 2.10 -1.19 3.78
CA HIS A 139 2.02 -2.38 4.63
C HIS A 139 0.59 -2.62 5.13
N ARG A 140 0.16 -3.90 5.14
CA ARG A 140 -1.23 -4.37 5.35
C ARG A 140 -2.23 -3.78 4.34
N GLY A 141 -1.76 -3.36 3.17
CA GLY A 141 -2.56 -2.78 2.11
C GLY A 141 -2.23 -3.30 0.72
N ILE A 142 -2.55 -2.46 -0.28
CA ILE A 142 -2.47 -2.78 -1.71
C ILE A 142 -1.57 -1.75 -2.39
N ILE A 143 -0.68 -2.26 -3.24
CA ILE A 143 0.11 -1.47 -4.17
C ILE A 143 -0.42 -1.72 -5.58
N PHE A 144 -0.82 -0.64 -6.25
CA PHE A 144 -1.19 -0.67 -7.65
C PHE A 144 -0.07 -0.09 -8.51
N ILE A 145 0.31 -0.80 -9.57
CA ILE A 145 1.34 -0.37 -10.52
C ILE A 145 0.68 -0.30 -11.89
N ASP A 146 0.55 0.90 -12.44
CA ASP A 146 0.09 1.09 -13.82
C ASP A 146 1.28 1.03 -14.78
N GLU A 147 1.08 0.43 -15.95
CA GLU A 147 2.12 0.26 -16.98
C GLU A 147 3.44 -0.35 -16.43
N ILE A 148 3.33 -1.46 -15.68
CA ILE A 148 4.46 -2.14 -15.02
C ILE A 148 5.65 -2.43 -15.97
N ASN A 149 5.36 -2.71 -17.24
CA ASN A 149 6.38 -2.95 -18.26
C ASN A 149 7.33 -1.74 -18.44
N ARG A 150 6.83 -0.52 -18.28
CA ARG A 150 7.65 0.71 -18.40
C ARG A 150 8.54 0.95 -17.20
N LEU A 151 8.21 0.37 -16.05
CA LEU A 151 9.00 0.50 -14.83
C LEU A 151 10.32 -0.30 -14.97
N ALA A 152 10.26 -1.46 -15.62
CA ALA A 152 11.44 -2.29 -15.92
C ALA A 152 12.43 -1.59 -16.84
N ASP A 153 11.95 -0.83 -17.84
CA ASP A 153 12.79 -0.10 -18.80
C ASP A 153 13.56 1.07 -18.18
N THR A 154 13.10 1.57 -17.04
CA THR A 154 13.71 2.70 -16.31
C THR A 154 14.51 2.28 -15.09
N SER A 155 14.54 0.98 -14.78
CA SER A 155 15.40 0.46 -13.72
C SER A 155 16.86 0.48 -14.21
N PRO A 156 17.79 1.09 -13.44
CA PRO A 156 19.21 1.06 -13.77
C PRO A 156 19.78 -0.36 -13.74
#